data_AF-A0AAP0GHV6-F1
#
_entry.id   AF-A0AAP0GHV6-F1
#
_cell.length_a   1.000
_cell.length_b   1.000
_cell.length_c   1.000
_cell.angle_alpha   90.00
_cell.angle_beta   90.00
_cell.angle_gamma   90.00
#
_symmetry.space_group_name_H-M   'P 1'
#
loop_
_entity.id
_entity.type
_entity.pdbx_description
1 polymer ?
#
loop_
_entity_poly.entity_id
_entity_poly.type
_entity_poly.pdbx_seq_one_letter_code
_entity_poly.pdbx_strand_id
1 'polypeptide(L)'
;MLAVFGKKIANPPKELSLPFKGSRNLKTREEVAALISSGWADLTRYMFCNGDFMAVSHQDEHATYPRSIVVIDDIFCIFNGYLQNTCDLRRRYGLSRQATEAMVVERILKELL
;
A
#
# COMPACT_ATOMS: atom_id res chain seq x y z
N MET A 1 -1.14 -7.36 -2.69
CA MET A 1 -1.60 -5.96 -2.68
C MET A 1 -2.20 -5.63 -4.03
N LEU A 2 -3.32 -4.90 -4.06
CA LEU A 2 -4.00 -4.47 -5.27
C LEU A 2 -4.50 -3.04 -5.07
N ALA A 3 -4.27 -2.16 -6.04
CA ALA A 3 -4.77 -0.80 -6.01
C ALA A 3 -5.62 -0.53 -7.25
N VAL A 4 -6.77 0.09 -7.05
CA VAL A 4 -7.76 0.38 -8.09
C VAL A 4 -7.96 1.88 -8.15
N PHE A 5 -7.38 2.49 -9.19
CA PHE A 5 -7.40 3.93 -9.41
C PHE A 5 -8.15 4.29 -10.69
N GLY A 6 -8.58 5.54 -10.78
CA GLY A 6 -9.06 6.09 -12.05
C GLY A 6 -7.96 6.11 -13.12
N LYS A 7 -8.33 5.89 -14.39
CA LYS A 7 -7.42 5.89 -15.55
C LYS A 7 -6.59 7.18 -15.70
N LYS A 8 -7.01 8.28 -15.07
CA LYS A 8 -6.31 9.57 -15.08
C LYS A 8 -5.06 9.61 -14.18
N ILE A 9 -4.97 8.71 -13.19
CA ILE A 9 -3.95 8.78 -12.13
C ILE A 9 -2.70 7.98 -12.52
N ALA A 10 -2.87 6.79 -13.07
CA ALA A 10 -1.76 5.94 -13.48
C ALA A 10 -2.16 5.06 -14.67
N ASN A 11 -1.18 4.74 -15.51
CA ASN A 11 -1.35 3.69 -16.50
C ASN A 11 -1.36 2.33 -15.80
N PRO A 12 -2.28 1.43 -16.16
CA PRO A 12 -2.25 0.08 -15.61
C PRO A 12 -0.95 -0.64 -16.01
N PRO A 13 -0.43 -1.54 -15.16
CA PRO A 13 0.64 -2.46 -15.51
C PRO A 13 0.34 -3.14 -16.85
N LYS A 14 1.35 -3.26 -17.73
CA LYS A 14 1.18 -3.87 -19.05
C LYS A 14 0.77 -5.35 -18.94
N GLU A 15 1.14 -5.99 -17.84
CA GLU A 15 0.80 -7.37 -17.48
C GLU A 15 -0.70 -7.52 -17.17
N LEU A 16 -1.36 -6.45 -16.73
CA LEU A 16 -2.82 -6.40 -16.56
C LEU A 16 -3.55 -6.03 -17.85
N SER A 17 -2.84 -5.54 -18.88
CA SER A 17 -3.38 -5.39 -20.23
C SER A 17 -3.36 -6.73 -20.95
N LEU A 18 -4.21 -7.65 -20.51
CA LEU A 18 -4.46 -8.87 -21.27
C LEU A 18 -5.03 -8.48 -22.65
N PRO A 19 -4.56 -9.08 -23.76
CA PRO A 19 -5.15 -8.88 -25.08
C PRO A 19 -6.50 -9.60 -25.13
N PHE A 20 -7.51 -9.02 -24.51
CA PHE A 20 -8.77 -9.71 -24.27
C PHE A 20 -9.75 -9.50 -25.45
N LYS A 21 -9.78 -10.47 -26.37
CA LYS A 21 -10.86 -10.68 -27.34
C LYS A 21 -12.02 -11.40 -26.66
N GLY A 22 -12.88 -10.70 -25.92
CA GLY A 22 -14.07 -11.37 -25.36
C GLY A 22 -14.90 -10.55 -24.38
N SER A 23 -16.17 -10.35 -24.76
CA SER A 23 -17.35 -10.02 -23.94
C SER A 23 -17.26 -8.98 -22.82
N ARG A 24 -17.95 -7.85 -23.09
CA ARG A 24 -18.35 -6.76 -22.21
C ARG A 24 -18.92 -7.27 -20.88
N ASN A 25 -18.18 -7.12 -19.79
CA ASN A 25 -18.69 -6.80 -18.45
C ASN A 25 -17.50 -6.23 -17.67
N LEU A 26 -17.22 -4.94 -17.88
CA LEU A 26 -16.26 -4.22 -17.06
C LEU A 26 -16.84 -4.21 -15.65
N LYS A 27 -16.19 -4.94 -14.74
CA LYS A 27 -16.62 -4.96 -13.34
C LYS A 27 -16.57 -3.55 -12.77
N THR A 28 -17.61 -3.16 -12.07
CA THR A 28 -17.61 -1.90 -11.33
C THR A 28 -16.57 -1.95 -10.21
N ARG A 29 -16.17 -0.80 -9.68
CA ARG A 29 -15.17 -0.75 -8.60
C ARG A 29 -15.66 -1.48 -7.36
N GLU A 30 -16.96 -1.41 -7.12
CA GLU A 30 -17.69 -2.05 -6.05
C GLU A 30 -17.68 -3.58 -6.21
N GLU A 31 -17.88 -4.09 -7.43
CA GLU A 31 -17.77 -5.52 -7.72
C GLU A 31 -16.33 -6.03 -7.55
N VAL A 32 -15.33 -5.24 -7.95
CA VAL A 32 -13.93 -5.58 -7.73
C VAL A 32 -13.62 -5.60 -6.23
N ALA A 33 -14.10 -4.62 -5.47
CA ALA A 33 -13.94 -4.57 -4.02
C ALA A 33 -14.62 -5.78 -3.34
N ALA A 34 -15.83 -6.16 -3.76
CA ALA A 34 -16.53 -7.33 -3.25
C ALA A 34 -15.76 -8.63 -3.54
N LEU A 35 -15.25 -8.80 -4.77
CA LEU A 35 -14.46 -9.95 -5.17
C LEU A 35 -13.20 -10.11 -4.30
N ILE A 36 -12.47 -9.02 -4.08
CA ILE A 36 -11.26 -9.00 -3.25
C ILE A 36 -11.60 -9.36 -1.80
N SER A 37 -12.70 -8.83 -1.27
CA SER A 37 -13.17 -9.12 0.09
C SER A 37 -13.52 -10.60 0.28
N SER A 38 -14.12 -11.22 -0.74
CA SER A 38 -14.47 -12.65 -0.69
C SER A 38 -13.27 -13.58 -0.87
N GLY A 39 -12.22 -13.10 -1.54
CA GLY A 39 -11.07 -13.93 -1.89
C GLY A 39 -10.02 -14.02 -0.78
N TRP A 40 -9.76 -12.93 -0.05
CA TRP A 40 -8.64 -12.82 0.90
C TRP A 40 -9.15 -12.48 2.30
N ALA A 41 -8.85 -13.34 3.28
CA ALA A 41 -9.39 -13.24 4.64
C ALA A 41 -8.79 -12.09 5.48
N ASP A 42 -7.51 -11.73 5.26
CA ASP A 42 -6.77 -10.73 6.06
C ASP A 42 -6.45 -9.47 5.24
N LEU A 43 -7.51 -8.81 4.77
CA LEU A 43 -7.39 -7.69 3.84
C LEU A 43 -7.70 -6.34 4.50
N THR A 44 -6.68 -5.51 4.63
CA THR A 44 -6.84 -4.10 5.00
C THR A 44 -7.14 -3.28 3.76
N ARG A 45 -8.25 -2.52 3.78
CA ARG A 45 -8.66 -1.63 2.69
C ARG A 45 -8.50 -0.17 3.08
N TYR A 46 -7.86 0.59 2.21
CA TYR A 46 -7.73 2.03 2.28
C TYR A 46 -8.61 2.64 1.19
N MET A 47 -9.60 3.42 1.57
CA MET A 47 -10.49 4.11 0.65
C MET A 47 -10.06 5.57 0.49
N PHE A 48 -10.12 6.06 -0.74
CA PHE A 48 -9.88 7.45 -1.07
C PHE A 48 -11.21 8.18 -1.28
N CYS A 49 -11.21 9.51 -1.09
CA CYS A 49 -12.43 10.34 -1.19
C CYS A 49 -13.10 10.29 -2.58
N ASN A 50 -12.36 9.92 -3.63
CA ASN A 50 -12.84 9.81 -5.01
C ASN A 50 -13.41 8.41 -5.34
N GLY A 51 -13.55 7.52 -4.35
CA GLY A 51 -14.01 6.14 -4.54
C GLY A 51 -12.95 5.21 -5.14
N ASP A 52 -11.70 5.65 -5.27
CA ASP A 52 -10.56 4.75 -5.48
C ASP A 52 -10.27 4.00 -4.17
N PHE A 53 -9.58 2.87 -4.27
CA PHE A 53 -9.17 2.13 -3.08
C PHE A 53 -7.89 1.34 -3.30
N MET A 54 -7.20 1.08 -2.21
CA MET A 54 -6.07 0.16 -2.13
C MET A 54 -6.40 -0.95 -1.14
N ALA A 55 -6.13 -2.18 -1.54
CA ALA A 55 -6.30 -3.39 -0.77
C ALA A 55 -4.91 -4.00 -0.48
N VAL A 56 -4.55 -4.11 0.79
CA VAL A 56 -3.30 -4.73 1.23
C VAL A 56 -3.64 -5.91 2.13
N SER A 57 -3.03 -7.05 1.86
CA SER A 57 -3.13 -8.22 2.72
C SER A 57 -1.75 -8.53 3.29
N HIS A 58 -1.73 -9.02 4.52
CA HIS A 58 -0.53 -9.53 5.19
C HIS A 58 -0.35 -11.06 4.96
N GLN A 59 -1.21 -11.66 4.14
CA GLN A 59 -1.05 -13.03 3.68
C GLN A 59 0.25 -13.18 2.88
N ASP A 60 0.99 -14.27 3.14
CA ASP A 60 2.32 -14.56 2.61
C ASP A 60 3.39 -13.47 2.92
N GLU A 61 3.18 -12.69 3.99
CA GLU A 61 4.20 -11.77 4.45
C GLU A 61 5.41 -12.54 4.98
N HIS A 62 6.56 -12.22 4.43
CA HIS A 62 7.81 -12.85 4.82
C HIS A 62 8.21 -12.36 6.22
N ALA A 63 8.40 -13.27 7.17
CA ALA A 63 8.77 -12.90 8.55
C ALA A 63 10.05 -12.02 8.64
N THR A 64 10.96 -12.17 7.67
CA THR A 64 12.21 -11.38 7.57
C THR A 64 12.01 -9.99 6.96
N TYR A 65 10.92 -9.76 6.20
CA TYR A 65 10.66 -8.49 5.52
C TYR A 65 9.24 -8.04 5.82
N PRO A 66 9.00 -7.54 7.04
CA PRO A 66 7.67 -7.10 7.40
C PRO A 66 7.24 -5.92 6.54
N ARG A 67 5.94 -5.83 6.26
CA ARG A 67 5.29 -4.78 5.54
C ARG A 67 4.65 -3.83 6.54
N SER A 68 5.16 -2.60 6.58
CA SER A 68 4.56 -1.51 7.36
C SER A 68 3.94 -0.48 6.42
N ILE A 69 2.83 0.11 6.88
CA ILE A 69 2.08 1.12 6.12
C ILE A 69 1.98 2.35 7.00
N VAL A 70 2.23 3.52 6.42
CA VAL A 70 2.05 4.82 7.08
C VAL A 70 1.29 5.75 6.13
N VAL A 71 0.40 6.56 6.69
CA VAL A 71 -0.42 7.52 5.94
C VAL A 71 -0.07 8.91 6.43
N ILE A 72 0.35 9.78 5.52
CA ILE A 72 0.94 11.08 5.84
C ILE A 72 0.47 12.07 4.80
N ASP A 73 -0.25 13.11 5.24
CA ASP A 73 -0.79 14.15 4.35
C ASP A 73 -1.57 13.55 3.15
N ASP A 74 -2.41 12.55 3.42
CA ASP A 74 -3.17 11.74 2.45
C ASP A 74 -2.32 10.91 1.45
N ILE A 75 -1.00 10.82 1.68
CA ILE A 75 -0.08 9.95 0.95
C ILE A 75 0.07 8.63 1.68
N PHE A 76 -0.22 7.53 0.99
CA PHE A 76 -0.07 6.18 1.51
C PHE A 76 1.32 5.65 1.15
N CYS A 77 2.15 5.43 2.17
CA CYS A 77 3.49 4.90 2.03
C CYS A 77 3.53 3.45 2.54
N ILE A 78 4.12 2.56 1.73
CA ILE A 78 4.29 1.15 2.08
C ILE A 78 5.77 0.85 2.11
N PHE A 79 6.23 0.33 3.23
CA PHE A 79 7.61 -0.07 3.45
C PHE A 79 7.66 -1.60 3.63
N ASN A 80 8.42 -2.29 2.78
CA ASN A 80 8.68 -3.72 2.92
C ASN A 80 10.12 -3.92 3.36
N GLY A 81 10.33 -4.42 4.57
CA GLY A 81 11.64 -4.70 5.14
C GLY A 81 11.80 -4.18 6.56
N TYR A 82 13.05 -4.13 7.00
CA TYR A 82 13.45 -3.61 8.30
C TYR A 82 14.75 -2.82 8.16
N LEU A 83 14.94 -1.81 8.99
CA LEU A 83 16.20 -1.10 9.15
C LEU A 83 17.00 -1.80 10.24
N GLN A 84 18.32 -1.93 10.03
CA GLN A 84 19.20 -2.53 11.04
C GLN A 84 19.51 -1.56 12.19
N ASN A 85 19.45 -0.26 11.92
CA ASN A 85 19.85 0.82 12.81
C ASN A 85 18.65 1.63 13.35
N THR A 86 17.46 1.03 13.46
CA THR A 86 16.21 1.70 13.84
C THR A 86 16.30 2.39 15.20
N CYS A 87 16.98 1.79 16.18
CA CYS A 87 17.17 2.39 17.51
C CYS A 87 17.97 3.70 17.45
N ASP A 88 19.02 3.74 16.62
CA ASP A 88 19.85 4.93 16.46
C ASP A 88 19.13 6.00 15.67
N LEU A 89 18.41 5.61 14.63
CA LEU A 89 17.60 6.52 13.83
C LEU A 89 16.48 7.15 14.66
N ARG A 90 15.76 6.35 15.47
CA ARG A 90 14.72 6.88 16.37
C ARG A 90 15.29 7.91 17.35
N ARG A 91 16.46 7.65 17.93
CA ARG A 91 17.12 8.61 18.84
C ARG A 91 17.57 9.88 18.10
N ARG A 92 18.21 9.72 16.94
CA ARG A 92 18.73 10.84 16.13
C ARG A 92 17.63 11.79 15.68
N TYR A 93 16.48 11.24 15.29
CA TYR A 93 15.36 12.02 14.79
C TYR A 93 14.27 12.31 15.85
N GLY A 94 14.53 12.02 17.14
CA GLY A 94 13.60 12.31 18.23
C GLY A 94 12.26 11.57 18.14
N LEU A 95 12.23 10.38 17.54
CA LEU A 95 11.02 9.58 17.34
C LEU A 95 10.67 8.76 18.57
N SER A 96 9.38 8.43 18.73
CA SER A 96 8.90 7.59 19.83
C SER A 96 9.51 6.18 19.76
N ARG A 97 9.60 5.50 20.90
CA ARG A 97 10.10 4.11 20.96
C ARG A 97 9.22 3.14 20.14
N GLN A 98 7.96 3.50 19.91
CA GLN A 98 7.00 2.73 19.13
C GLN A 98 6.98 3.11 17.63
N ALA A 99 7.78 4.08 17.21
CA ALA A 99 7.79 4.54 15.81
C ALA A 99 8.17 3.40 14.87
N THR A 100 7.30 3.07 13.91
CA THR A 100 7.56 1.97 12.97
C THR A 100 8.70 2.32 12.01
N GLU A 101 9.22 1.29 11.33
CA GLU A 101 10.20 1.44 10.24
C GLU A 101 9.75 2.48 9.21
N ALA A 102 8.50 2.40 8.77
CA ALA A 102 7.91 3.37 7.85
C ALA A 102 7.92 4.82 8.37
N MET A 103 7.66 5.03 9.67
CA MET A 103 7.73 6.37 10.29
C MET A 103 9.17 6.90 10.34
N VAL A 104 10.14 6.03 10.55
CA VAL A 104 11.56 6.41 10.51
C VAL A 104 11.96 6.83 9.10
N VAL A 105 11.58 6.05 8.08
CA VAL A 105 11.88 6.35 6.68
C VAL A 105 11.22 7.64 6.22
N GLU A 106 9.95 7.86 6.58
CA GLU A 106 9.30 9.13 6.29
C GLU A 106 10.07 10.30 6.90
N ARG A 107 10.42 10.21 8.18
CA ARG A 107 11.15 11.29 8.84
C ARG A 107 12.46 11.61 8.15
N ILE A 108 13.20 10.58 7.73
CA ILE A 108 14.44 10.75 6.96
C ILE A 108 14.16 11.44 5.62
N LEU A 109 13.13 11.00 4.89
CA LEU A 109 12.79 11.58 3.59
C LEU A 109 12.39 13.06 3.71
N LYS A 110 11.64 13.42 4.76
CA LYS A 110 11.25 14.82 5.04
C LYS A 110 12.43 15.73 5.37
N GLU A 111 13.50 15.21 5.94
CA GLU A 111 14.72 15.99 6.23
C GLU A 111 15.65 16.12 5.00
N LEU A 112 15.46 15.28 3.98
CA LEU A 112 16.27 15.29 2.75
C LEU A 112 15.65 16.12 1.61
N LEU A 113 14.38 16.49 1.71
CA LEU A 113 13.64 17.31 0.75
C LEU A 113 13.58 18.76 1.22
#